data_AF-A0A4R3MT37-F1
#
_entry.id   AF-A0A4R3MT37-F1
#
_cell.length_a   1.000
_cell.length_b   1.000
_cell.length_c   1.000
_cell.angle_alpha   90.00
_cell.angle_beta   90.00
_cell.angle_gamma   90.00
#
_symmetry.space_group_name_H-M   'P 1'
#
loop_
_entity.id
_entity.type
_entity.pdbx_description
1 polymer ?
#
loop_
_entity_poly.entity_id
_entity_poly.type
_entity_poly.pdbx_seq_one_letter_code
_entity_poly.pdbx_strand_id
1 'polypeptide(L)' 'MIRILNRMARQYQTAVIVVTHDEKIIPTFQRIYHIRDGRTHKEAGEGRGLECV' A
#
# COMPACT_ATOMS: atom_id res chain seq x y z
N MET A 1 1.78 10.05 6.56
CA MET A 1 2.92 9.82 5.65
C MET A 1 2.49 9.36 4.25
N ILE A 2 1.63 8.35 4.11
CA ILE A 2 1.29 7.69 2.83
C ILE A 2 0.71 8.64 1.76
N ARG A 3 0.03 9.71 2.16
CA ARG A 3 -0.55 10.71 1.23
C ARG A 3 0.47 11.33 0.27
N ILE A 4 1.71 11.56 0.72
CA ILE A 4 2.75 12.16 -0.14
C ILE A 4 3.24 11.18 -1.21
N LEU A 5 3.37 9.90 -0.87
CA LEU A 5 3.76 8.84 -1.82
C LEU A 5 2.72 8.70 -2.92
N ASN A 6 1.41 8.73 -2.58
CA ASN A 6 0.33 8.70 -3.56
C ASN A 6 0.36 9.94 -4.48
N ARG A 7 0.59 11.13 -3.92
CA ARG A 7 0.73 12.36 -4.71
C ARG A 7 1.90 12.28 -5.69
N MET A 8 3.07 11.84 -5.23
CA MET A 8 4.26 11.70 -6.08
C MET A 8 4.06 10.63 -7.15
N ALA A 9 3.46 9.49 -6.80
CA ALA A 9 3.13 8.43 -7.77
C ALA A 9 2.27 8.96 -8.93
N ARG A 10 1.25 9.78 -8.63
CA ARG A 10 0.40 10.40 -9.66
C ARG A 10 1.14 11.46 -10.46
N GLN A 11 1.90 12.34 -9.80
CA GLN A 11 2.61 13.44 -10.45
C GLN A 11 3.69 12.95 -11.41
N TYR A 12 4.43 11.91 -11.02
CA TYR A 12 5.54 11.37 -11.82
C TYR A 12 5.17 10.10 -12.61
N GLN A 13 3.90 9.69 -12.56
CA GLN A 13 3.40 8.44 -13.16
C GLN A 13 4.22 7.19 -12.78
N THR A 14 4.68 7.14 -11.54
CA THR A 14 5.52 6.07 -11.02
C THR A 14 4.72 5.10 -10.19
N ALA A 15 4.97 3.80 -10.37
CA ALA A 15 4.46 2.77 -9.48
C ALA A 15 5.24 2.79 -8.15
N VAL A 16 4.53 2.94 -7.02
CA VAL A 16 5.13 2.87 -5.67
C VAL A 16 4.79 1.51 -5.06
N ILE A 17 5.82 0.78 -4.67
CA ILE A 17 5.71 -0.49 -3.95
C ILE A 17 6.29 -0.26 -2.56
N VAL A 18 5.54 -0.61 -1.52
CA VAL A 18 5.97 -0.48 -0.13
C VAL A 18 6.12 -1.88 0.45
N VAL A 19 7.30 -2.17 0.97
CA VAL A 19 7.57 -3.39 1.75
C VAL A 19 7.70 -2.95 3.20
N THR A 20 6.81 -3.42 4.05
CA THR A 20 6.81 -3.11 5.47
C THR A 20 6.19 -4.25 6.26
N HIS A 21 6.47 -4.26 7.56
CA HIS A 21 5.77 -5.09 8.54
C HIS A 21 4.77 -4.25 9.35
N ASP A 22 4.67 -2.93 9.10
CA ASP A 22 3.72 -2.06 9.79
C ASP A 22 2.29 -2.34 9.29
N GLU A 23 1.52 -3.00 10.13
CA GLU A 23 0.14 -3.39 9.82
C GLU A 23 -0.81 -2.19 9.74
N LYS A 24 -0.47 -1.05 10.36
CA LYS A 24 -1.35 0.14 10.39
C LYS A 24 -1.58 0.75 9.02
N ILE A 25 -0.65 0.52 8.08
CA ILE A 25 -0.72 1.09 6.74
C ILE A 25 -1.41 0.17 5.73
N ILE A 26 -1.58 -1.12 6.04
CA ILE A 26 -2.19 -2.13 5.16
C ILE A 26 -3.58 -1.68 4.63
N PRO A 27 -4.50 -1.13 5.45
CA PRO A 27 -5.84 -0.76 4.97
C PRO A 27 -5.83 0.33 3.90
N THR A 28 -4.73 1.08 3.76
CA THR A 28 -4.65 2.21 2.81
C THR A 28 -4.27 1.79 1.40
N PHE A 29 -3.81 0.56 1.21
CA PHE A 29 -3.41 0.07 -0.10
C PHE A 29 -4.58 -0.65 -0.79
N GLN A 30 -4.67 -0.52 -2.11
CA GLN A 30 -5.68 -1.22 -2.92
C GLN A 30 -5.29 -2.67 -3.21
N ARG A 31 -4.00 -3.00 -3.15
CA ARG A 31 -3.46 -4.31 -3.46
C ARG A 31 -2.39 -4.65 -2.44
N ILE A 32 -2.54 -5.78 -1.77
CA ILE A 32 -1.59 -6.27 -0.78
C ILE A 32 -1.04 -7.59 -1.31
N TYR A 33 0.27 -7.77 -1.14
CA TYR A 33 0.97 -8.99 -1.52
C TYR A 33 1.72 -9.53 -0.31
N HIS A 34 1.30 -10.69 0.19
CA HIS A 34 1.99 -11.42 1.24
C HIS A 34 2.96 -12.40 0.60
N ILE A 35 4.26 -12.27 0.91
CA ILE A 35 5.27 -13.23 0.48
C ILE A 35 5.55 -14.17 1.65
N ARG A 36 5.23 -15.45 1.50
CA ARG A 36 5.55 -16.50 2.48
C ARG A 36 6.23 -17.66 1.77
N ASP A 37 7.35 -18.14 2.29
CA ASP A 37 8.10 -19.29 1.74
C ASP A 37 8.37 -19.18 0.22
N GLY A 38 8.70 -17.96 -0.26
CA GLY A 38 8.93 -17.68 -1.68
C GLY A 38 7.67 -17.64 -2.55
N ARG A 39 6.47 -17.76 -1.97
CA ARG A 39 5.18 -17.67 -2.68
C ARG A 39 4.50 -16.34 -2.41
N THR A 40 3.94 -15.76 -3.47
CA THR A 40 3.19 -14.50 -3.37
C THR A 40 1.70 -14.77 -3.32
N HIS A 41 1.05 -14.31 -2.26
CA HIS A 41 -0.39 -14.35 -2.07
C HIS A 41 -0.96 -12.95 -2.24
N LYS A 42 -1.95 -12.80 -3.13
CA LYS A 42 -2.61 -11.53 -3.38
C LYS A 42 -3.86 -11.41 -2.54
N GLU A 43 -3.97 -10.29 -1.84
CA GLU A 43 -5.15 -9.92 -1.06
C GLU A 43 -5.70 -8.58 -1.57
N ALA A 44 -7.04 -8.48 -1.61
CA ALA A 44 -7.71 -7.24 -1.94
C ALA A 44 -7.59 -6.31 -0.72
N GLY A 45 -6.86 -5.21 -0.88
CA GLY A 45 -6.76 -4.21 0.18
C GLY A 45 -7.98 -3.31 0.21
N GLU A 46 -8.29 -2.77 1.38
CA GLU A 46 -9.48 -1.93 1.60
C GLU A 46 -9.40 -0.60 0.85
N GLY A 47 -8.19 -0.14 0.50
CA GLY A 47 -7.98 1.13 -0.21
C GLY A 47 -8.53 2.34 0.53
N ARG A 48 -8.74 2.25 1.84
CA ARG A 48 -9.32 3.31 2.65
C ARG A 48 -8.34 4.49 2.69
N GLY A 49 -8.83 5.69 2.39
CA GLY A 49 -8.08 6.89 2.68
C GLY A 49 -7.78 6.94 4.18
N LEU A 50 -6.58 7.39 4.57
CA LEU A 50 -6.34 7.80 5.95
C LEU A 50 -7.27 8.98 6.26
N GLU A 51 -8.49 8.67 6.70
CA GLU A 51 -9.37 9.62 7.36
C GLU A 51 -8.83 9.75 8.79
N CYS A 52 -8.04 10.80 8.99
CA CYS A 52 -7.78 11.29 10.34
C CYS A 52 -9.10 11.87 10.85
N VAL A 53 -9.72 11.20 11.82
CA VAL A 53 -10.69 11.84 12.74
C VAL A 53 -9.90 12.63 13.77
#